data_AF-A0A7X7K8T7-F1
#
_entry.id   AF-A0A7X7K8T7-F1
#
_cell.length_a   1.000
_cell.length_b   1.000
_cell.length_c   1.000
_cell.angle_alpha   90.00
_cell.angle_beta   90.00
_cell.angle_gamma   90.00
#
_symmetry.space_group_name_H-M   'P 1'
#
loop_
_entity.id
_entity.type
_entity.pdbx_description
1 polymer ?
#
loop_
_entity_poly.entity_id
_entity_poly.type
_entity_poly.pdbx_seq_one_letter_code
_entity_poly.pdbx_strand_id
1 'polypeptide(L)'
;MASSTRGPVTFGTRVALVATLVFAVSVWIGLVTASAEGSLGPHRATYEITASSSGVVDLGPLGTLEVDSPLPLRLGARVTVQEVPADVTSIDAPVTLEGLSADLDRYVQFFTSPETFLQDAAGDVVRSAARHTLIAFVGLGAAITGLLLLLGPGRRTELWQLGVRRRRTSLAGVVVIVAVAGAVVATGPLGPDLTASQPASSIFDGTPLEGARLTGRLAGIVDTYGGLALDAYRENEEFYAGAEDSLRTAWAAREEQSQEWARLLELSERVSPLQRVMLGDPDSLVTMLVVSDLHCNVGMAPVLKAAVELSGAAVVLDAGDTTVNGTQVERYCVTAFSNAYRAGGAKDVVFAGGNHDSAITGEQVRAAGGTVLAGEVVNVAGIDVLGDADPLETRIGQGTRRTGEEGAAEAGERLADVGCSRDEPVPLLLVHTPAVAADSLERGCAVATVSGHLHRWAGPQRVEQGVRLVNGSTAGAVSGQATVGPLGGTATIGVLRVSPEYGLVADYQKLTVDRLGQAEVGWRMPFPLPAGMLPEREDPNLPPGAR
;
A
#
# COMPACT_ATOMS: atom_id res chain seq x y z
N MET A 1 39.59 42.73 -34.01
CA MET A 1 39.48 42.90 -32.54
C MET A 1 38.19 43.64 -32.23
N ALA A 2 37.10 42.94 -31.93
CA ALA A 2 35.84 43.54 -31.48
C ALA A 2 35.65 43.19 -30.00
N SER A 3 35.85 44.19 -29.14
CA SER A 3 35.64 44.11 -27.70
C SER A 3 34.14 44.20 -27.41
N SER A 4 33.49 43.06 -27.17
CA SER A 4 32.10 42.98 -26.70
C SER A 4 32.04 43.46 -25.24
N THR A 5 31.71 44.73 -25.03
CA THR A 5 31.40 45.31 -23.73
C THR A 5 30.01 44.88 -23.27
N ARG A 6 29.92 43.77 -22.52
CA ARG A 6 28.68 43.37 -21.84
C ARG A 6 28.30 44.40 -20.78
N GLY A 7 27.16 45.07 -20.99
CA GLY A 7 26.57 46.07 -20.09
C GLY A 7 26.34 45.57 -18.64
N PRO A 8 26.08 46.49 -17.69
CA PRO A 8 25.92 46.15 -16.29
C PRO A 8 24.68 45.28 -16.05
N VAL A 9 24.87 44.13 -15.41
CA VAL A 9 23.80 43.24 -14.95
C VAL A 9 22.90 44.01 -13.98
N THR A 10 21.60 44.10 -14.30
CA THR A 10 20.59 44.83 -13.53
C THR A 10 20.40 44.21 -12.13
N PHE A 11 19.92 45.01 -11.18
CA PHE A 11 19.73 44.60 -9.78
C PHE A 11 18.87 43.33 -9.63
N GLY A 12 17.75 43.27 -10.39
CA GLY A 12 16.87 42.09 -10.40
C GLY A 12 17.57 40.81 -10.86
N THR A 13 18.44 40.89 -11.87
CA THR A 13 19.20 39.71 -12.35
C THR A 13 20.18 39.19 -11.31
N ARG A 14 20.75 40.05 -10.45
CA ARG A 14 21.68 39.62 -9.39
C ARG A 14 20.98 38.95 -8.22
N VAL A 15 19.83 39.50 -7.81
CA VAL A 15 18.98 38.90 -6.78
C VAL A 15 18.48 37.52 -7.24
N ALA A 16 18.04 37.42 -8.50
CA ALA A 16 17.67 36.15 -9.10
C ALA A 16 18.83 35.13 -9.08
N LEU A 17 20.05 35.54 -9.45
CA LEU A 17 21.21 34.66 -9.50
C LEU A 17 21.61 34.15 -8.11
N VAL A 18 21.53 34.99 -7.08
CA VAL A 18 21.75 34.58 -5.68
C VAL A 18 20.64 33.63 -5.22
N ALA A 19 19.37 33.93 -5.51
CA ALA A 19 18.26 33.07 -5.15
C ALA A 19 18.36 31.68 -5.83
N THR A 20 18.72 31.63 -7.12
CA THR A 20 18.96 30.38 -7.85
C THR A 20 20.13 29.59 -7.25
N LEU A 21 21.21 30.26 -6.87
CA LEU A 21 22.36 29.60 -6.24
C LEU A 21 21.99 29.05 -4.86
N VAL A 22 21.28 29.83 -4.03
CA VAL A 22 20.79 29.37 -2.72
C VAL A 22 19.85 28.17 -2.89
N PHE A 23 18.95 28.22 -3.88
CA PHE A 23 18.09 27.09 -4.21
C PHE A 23 18.90 25.86 -4.64
N ALA A 24 19.85 26.00 -5.56
CA ALA A 24 20.69 24.89 -6.01
C ALA A 24 21.51 24.25 -4.87
N VAL A 25 22.06 25.06 -3.97
CA VAL A 25 22.75 24.58 -2.77
C VAL A 25 21.79 23.88 -1.82
N SER A 26 20.59 24.41 -1.65
CA SER A 26 19.56 23.81 -0.79
C SER A 26 19.10 22.46 -1.34
N VAL A 27 18.94 22.35 -2.66
CA VAL A 27 18.63 21.08 -3.34
C VAL A 27 19.77 20.09 -3.14
N TRP A 28 21.03 20.51 -3.30
CA TRP A 28 22.17 19.64 -3.05
C TRP A 28 22.20 19.14 -1.59
N ILE A 29 22.05 20.04 -0.61
CA ILE A 29 21.96 19.69 0.81
C ILE A 29 20.79 18.72 1.04
N GLY A 30 19.62 19.01 0.47
CA GLY A 30 18.45 18.17 0.61
C GLY A 30 18.68 16.76 0.08
N LEU A 31 19.32 16.61 -1.08
CA LEU A 31 19.65 15.32 -1.66
C LEU A 31 20.63 14.52 -0.79
N VAL A 32 21.78 15.09 -0.42
CA VAL A 32 22.84 14.35 0.31
C VAL A 32 22.55 14.14 1.80
N THR A 33 21.54 14.80 2.35
CA THR A 33 21.05 14.57 3.72
C THR A 33 19.74 13.79 3.74
N ALA A 34 19.23 13.37 2.57
CA ALA A 34 18.01 12.59 2.49
C ALA A 34 18.25 11.21 3.08
N SER A 35 17.48 10.90 4.11
CA SER A 35 17.38 9.57 4.68
C SER A 35 15.91 9.17 4.85
N ALA A 36 15.66 7.88 4.76
CA ALA A 36 14.37 7.27 5.04
C ALA A 36 14.57 5.94 5.79
N GLU A 37 13.62 5.64 6.67
CA GLU A 37 13.50 4.32 7.27
C GLU A 37 12.46 3.52 6.49
N GLY A 38 12.77 2.27 6.19
CA GLY A 38 11.88 1.35 5.49
C GLY A 38 12.20 -0.09 5.86
N SER A 39 11.82 -1.01 4.99
CA SER A 39 12.08 -2.44 5.16
C SER A 39 12.79 -3.04 3.96
N LEU A 40 13.68 -3.99 4.23
CA LEU A 40 14.28 -4.86 3.23
C LEU A 40 14.01 -6.31 3.66
N GLY A 41 12.95 -6.91 3.10
CA GLY A 41 12.44 -8.19 3.58
C GLY A 41 11.99 -8.11 5.05
N PRO A 42 12.40 -9.05 5.92
CA PRO A 42 12.05 -9.00 7.35
C PRO A 42 12.76 -7.90 8.15
N HIS A 43 13.76 -7.25 7.56
CA HIS A 43 14.63 -6.33 8.28
C HIS A 43 14.14 -4.89 8.17
N ARG A 44 14.33 -4.10 9.23
CA ARG A 44 14.35 -2.64 9.09
C ARG A 44 15.58 -2.24 8.30
N ALA A 45 15.45 -1.24 7.45
CA ALA A 45 16.55 -0.72 6.67
C ALA A 45 16.53 0.81 6.66
N THR A 46 17.71 1.41 6.71
CA THR A 46 17.89 2.85 6.50
C THR A 46 18.38 3.08 5.08
N TYR A 47 17.66 3.91 4.33
CA TYR A 47 17.97 4.29 2.97
C TYR A 47 18.51 5.72 2.96
N GLU A 48 19.70 5.90 2.42
CA GLU A 48 20.39 7.19 2.36
C GLU A 48 20.89 7.47 0.95
N ILE A 49 20.84 8.73 0.51
CA ILE A 49 21.53 9.15 -0.71
C ILE A 49 22.97 9.52 -0.35
N THR A 50 23.93 8.95 -1.08
CA THR A 50 25.35 9.23 -0.89
C THR A 50 25.91 10.04 -2.06
N ALA A 51 27.00 10.78 -1.82
CA ALA A 51 27.77 11.44 -2.86
C ALA A 51 28.85 10.49 -3.46
N SER A 52 28.47 9.23 -3.73
CA SER A 52 29.31 8.20 -4.34
C SER A 52 28.70 7.73 -5.66
N SER A 53 29.49 7.27 -6.62
CA SER A 53 28.94 6.71 -7.88
C SER A 53 28.48 5.26 -7.75
N SER A 54 28.43 4.69 -6.54
CA SER A 54 27.99 3.32 -6.29
C SER A 54 26.83 3.27 -5.30
N GLY A 55 25.97 2.28 -5.49
CA GLY A 55 24.95 1.84 -4.55
C GLY A 55 25.50 0.73 -3.66
N VAL A 56 25.32 0.83 -2.35
CA VAL A 56 25.80 -0.15 -1.36
C VAL A 56 24.65 -0.63 -0.49
N VAL A 57 24.42 -1.94 -0.44
CA VAL A 57 23.58 -2.58 0.56
C VAL A 57 24.50 -3.21 1.60
N ASP A 58 24.43 -2.68 2.82
CA ASP A 58 25.20 -3.14 3.97
C ASP A 58 24.34 -4.06 4.83
N LEU A 59 24.71 -5.34 4.85
CA LEU A 59 24.05 -6.40 5.64
C LEU A 59 24.82 -6.70 6.93
N GLY A 60 25.71 -5.79 7.36
CA GLY A 60 26.49 -5.89 8.58
C GLY A 60 27.44 -7.10 8.55
N PRO A 61 27.38 -8.02 9.53
CA PRO A 61 28.30 -9.16 9.61
C PRO A 61 28.26 -10.11 8.41
N LEU A 62 27.19 -10.08 7.60
CA LEU A 62 27.07 -10.91 6.40
C LEU A 62 27.91 -10.38 5.23
N GLY A 63 28.25 -9.09 5.25
CA GLY A 63 29.00 -8.41 4.20
C GLY A 63 28.17 -7.34 3.48
N THR A 64 28.66 -6.89 2.34
CA THR A 64 28.07 -5.81 1.54
C THR A 64 27.85 -6.25 0.09
N LEU A 65 26.77 -5.77 -0.51
CA LEU A 65 26.51 -5.81 -1.95
C LEU A 65 26.74 -4.41 -2.52
N GLU A 66 27.61 -4.27 -3.51
CA GLU A 66 27.87 -3.00 -4.20
C GLU A 66 27.48 -3.11 -5.68
N VAL A 67 26.80 -2.11 -6.21
CA VAL A 67 26.47 -1.97 -7.63
C VAL A 67 26.82 -0.57 -8.13
N ASP A 68 27.07 -0.41 -9.42
CA ASP A 68 27.24 0.92 -9.99
C ASP A 68 25.91 1.69 -9.93
N SER A 69 25.95 2.93 -9.43
CA SER A 69 24.72 3.68 -9.25
C SER A 69 24.21 4.23 -10.58
N PRO A 70 22.92 4.02 -10.92
CA PRO A 70 22.30 4.63 -12.10
C PRO A 70 21.95 6.11 -11.87
N LEU A 71 22.16 6.67 -10.67
CA LEU A 71 21.77 8.04 -10.36
C LEU A 71 22.68 9.07 -11.05
N PRO A 72 22.11 10.19 -11.56
CA PRO A 72 22.90 11.24 -12.19
C PRO A 72 23.81 11.94 -11.17
N LEU A 73 24.78 12.73 -11.67
CA LEU A 73 25.67 13.57 -10.86
C LEU A 73 26.62 12.79 -9.92
N ARG A 74 26.87 11.50 -10.18
CA ARG A 74 27.68 10.61 -9.32
C ARG A 74 27.11 10.50 -7.90
N LEU A 75 25.78 10.51 -7.81
CA LEU A 75 25.07 10.17 -6.59
C LEU A 75 24.92 8.65 -6.50
N GLY A 76 24.76 8.17 -5.28
CA GLY A 76 24.67 6.77 -4.91
C GLY A 76 23.59 6.58 -3.88
N ALA A 77 23.35 5.34 -3.50
CA ALA A 77 22.42 5.01 -2.43
C ALA A 77 23.09 4.05 -1.45
N ARG A 78 22.92 4.27 -0.15
CA ARG A 78 23.29 3.31 0.87
C ARG A 78 22.04 2.77 1.53
N VAL A 79 21.94 1.45 1.58
CA VAL A 79 20.90 0.72 2.31
C VAL A 79 21.58 -0.01 3.45
N THR A 80 21.39 0.46 4.68
CA THR A 80 21.92 -0.22 5.87
C THR A 80 20.81 -1.08 6.46
N VAL A 81 21.00 -2.39 6.36
CA VAL A 81 20.06 -3.39 6.87
C VAL A 81 20.33 -3.60 8.35
N GLN A 82 19.29 -3.37 9.16
CA GLN A 82 19.34 -3.47 10.60
C GLN A 82 18.81 -4.84 11.07
N GLU A 83 18.79 -5.03 12.39
CA GLU A 83 18.21 -6.22 13.00
C GLU A 83 16.72 -6.34 12.68
N VAL A 84 16.23 -7.59 12.70
CA VAL A 84 14.81 -7.87 12.59
C VAL A 84 14.14 -7.31 13.86
N PRO A 85 13.15 -6.40 13.75
CA PRO A 85 12.57 -5.74 14.92
C PRO A 85 12.06 -6.71 15.98
N ALA A 86 12.05 -6.33 17.27
CA ALA A 86 11.58 -7.20 18.37
C ALA A 86 10.07 -7.53 18.28
N ASP A 87 9.29 -6.71 17.58
CA ASP A 87 7.90 -6.95 17.18
C ASP A 87 7.76 -8.00 16.06
N VAL A 88 8.87 -8.29 15.35
CA VAL A 88 8.99 -9.30 14.30
C VAL A 88 9.75 -10.55 14.82
N THR A 89 10.68 -10.38 15.77
CA THR A 89 11.39 -11.44 16.50
C THR A 89 10.76 -11.65 17.88
N SER A 90 9.75 -12.52 17.96
CA SER A 90 9.26 -12.97 19.27
C SER A 90 10.40 -13.69 20.01
N ILE A 91 10.94 -13.02 21.03
CA ILE A 91 11.89 -13.58 21.99
C ILE A 91 11.17 -14.74 22.71
N ASP A 92 11.80 -15.92 22.70
CA ASP A 92 11.39 -17.18 23.36
C ASP A 92 10.22 -17.99 22.74
N ALA A 93 10.03 -17.97 21.42
CA ALA A 93 9.26 -19.04 20.79
C ALA A 93 10.07 -20.36 20.86
N PRO A 94 9.54 -21.47 21.40
CA PRO A 94 10.19 -22.77 21.26
C PRO A 94 10.38 -23.06 19.76
N VAL A 95 11.51 -23.67 19.39
CA VAL A 95 11.82 -24.10 18.02
C VAL A 95 10.75 -25.10 17.58
N THR A 96 9.64 -24.57 17.08
CA THR A 96 8.45 -25.27 16.61
C THR A 96 8.40 -25.07 15.10
N LEU A 97 7.80 -26.02 14.39
CA LEU A 97 7.67 -25.97 12.93
C LEU A 97 6.99 -24.68 12.44
N GLU A 98 6.07 -24.11 13.23
CA GLU A 98 5.35 -22.86 12.94
C GLU A 98 6.25 -21.61 13.02
N GLY A 99 7.19 -21.55 13.96
CA GLY A 99 8.18 -20.46 14.03
C GLY A 99 9.14 -20.49 12.84
N LEU A 100 9.52 -21.69 12.39
CA LEU A 100 10.38 -21.88 11.23
C LEU A 100 9.67 -21.56 9.90
N SER A 101 8.37 -21.87 9.77
CA SER A 101 7.58 -21.48 8.60
C SER A 101 7.32 -19.98 8.55
N ALA A 102 7.12 -19.32 9.68
CA ALA A 102 6.95 -17.88 9.73
C ALA A 102 8.22 -17.12 9.32
N ASP A 103 9.40 -17.59 9.73
CA ASP A 103 10.67 -17.04 9.27
C ASP A 103 10.88 -17.29 7.78
N LEU A 104 10.52 -18.48 7.28
CA LEU A 104 10.60 -18.80 5.86
C LEU A 104 9.70 -17.89 5.01
N ASP A 105 8.45 -17.67 5.41
CA ASP A 105 7.52 -16.78 4.71
C ASP A 105 8.09 -15.38 4.53
N ARG A 106 8.75 -14.85 5.57
CA ARG A 106 9.35 -13.50 5.52
C ARG A 106 10.54 -13.41 4.56
N TYR A 107 11.33 -14.47 4.45
CA TYR A 107 12.41 -14.52 3.46
C TYR A 107 11.85 -14.73 2.04
N VAL A 108 10.83 -15.58 1.88
CA VAL A 108 10.15 -15.80 0.60
C VAL A 108 9.47 -14.50 0.11
N GLN A 109 8.92 -13.69 1.00
CA GLN A 109 8.37 -12.35 0.69
C GLN A 109 9.37 -11.42 0.00
N PHE A 110 10.61 -11.37 0.49
CA PHE A 110 11.64 -10.56 -0.15
C PHE A 110 11.92 -11.02 -1.58
N PHE A 111 11.96 -12.34 -1.80
CA PHE A 111 12.28 -12.89 -3.11
C PHE A 111 11.12 -12.78 -4.10
N THR A 112 9.88 -12.80 -3.63
CA THR A 112 8.69 -12.80 -4.50
C THR A 112 8.24 -11.40 -4.95
N SER A 113 8.63 -10.32 -4.26
CA SER A 113 8.23 -8.96 -4.65
C SER A 113 9.19 -7.86 -4.19
N PRO A 114 10.45 -7.83 -4.66
CA PRO A 114 11.45 -6.85 -4.24
C PRO A 114 11.13 -5.41 -4.68
N GLU A 115 10.38 -5.23 -5.77
CA GLU A 115 10.14 -3.91 -6.37
C GLU A 115 9.31 -2.99 -5.47
N THR A 116 8.30 -3.52 -4.79
CA THR A 116 7.38 -2.74 -3.95
C THR A 116 8.10 -2.18 -2.73
N PHE A 117 8.99 -2.96 -2.09
CA PHE A 117 9.88 -2.46 -1.03
C PHE A 117 10.74 -1.28 -1.49
N LEU A 118 11.30 -1.37 -2.70
CA LEU A 118 12.19 -0.34 -3.25
C LEU A 118 11.43 0.93 -3.65
N GLN A 119 10.21 0.81 -4.19
CA GLN A 119 9.38 1.95 -4.55
C GLN A 119 8.97 2.77 -3.32
N ASP A 120 8.56 2.09 -2.25
CA ASP A 120 8.23 2.67 -0.96
C ASP A 120 9.41 3.48 -0.39
N ALA A 121 10.58 2.84 -0.33
CA ALA A 121 11.81 3.47 0.14
C ALA A 121 12.20 4.68 -0.72
N ALA A 122 12.12 4.56 -2.05
CA ALA A 122 12.44 5.65 -2.97
C ALA A 122 11.52 6.86 -2.77
N GLY A 123 10.21 6.63 -2.62
CA GLY A 123 9.24 7.69 -2.35
C GLY A 123 9.52 8.43 -1.03
N ASP A 124 9.89 7.70 0.02
CA ASP A 124 10.25 8.28 1.31
C ASP A 124 11.54 9.10 1.25
N VAL A 125 12.56 8.58 0.56
CA VAL A 125 13.82 9.31 0.33
C VAL A 125 13.57 10.60 -0.44
N VAL A 126 12.73 10.58 -1.48
CA VAL A 126 12.36 11.78 -2.25
C VAL A 126 11.64 12.81 -1.37
N ARG A 127 10.68 12.37 -0.55
CA ARG A 127 9.97 13.26 0.40
C ARG A 127 10.93 13.84 1.44
N SER A 128 11.87 13.04 1.93
CA SER A 128 12.93 13.49 2.85
C SER A 128 13.83 14.54 2.19
N ALA A 129 14.27 14.29 0.95
CA ALA A 129 15.09 15.22 0.17
C ALA A 129 14.38 16.56 -0.06
N ALA A 130 13.08 16.53 -0.40
CA ALA A 130 12.28 17.73 -0.60
C ALA A 130 12.12 18.53 0.71
N ARG A 131 11.85 17.84 1.82
CA ARG A 131 11.74 18.46 3.16
C ARG A 131 13.06 19.11 3.56
N HIS A 132 14.17 18.40 3.44
CA HIS A 132 15.50 18.94 3.78
C HIS A 132 15.91 20.09 2.85
N THR A 133 15.55 20.02 1.56
CA THR A 133 15.71 21.14 0.63
C THR A 133 14.97 22.39 1.10
N LEU A 134 13.71 22.24 1.52
CA LEU A 134 12.90 23.35 2.01
C LEU A 134 13.48 23.95 3.29
N ILE A 135 13.85 23.11 4.26
CA ILE A 135 14.47 23.55 5.52
C ILE A 135 15.77 24.29 5.24
N ALA A 136 16.65 23.74 4.39
CA ALA A 136 17.91 24.37 4.01
C ALA A 136 17.67 25.71 3.30
N PHE A 137 16.70 25.78 2.39
CA PHE A 137 16.36 27.00 1.66
C PHE A 137 15.86 28.11 2.59
N VAL A 138 14.94 27.79 3.49
CA VAL A 138 14.42 28.74 4.49
C VAL A 138 15.53 29.16 5.45
N GLY A 139 16.33 28.22 5.95
CA GLY A 139 17.45 28.49 6.87
C GLY A 139 18.53 29.37 6.25
N LEU A 140 18.99 29.04 5.04
CA LEU A 140 19.97 29.84 4.30
C LEU A 140 19.43 31.22 3.95
N GLY A 141 18.16 31.30 3.51
CA GLY A 141 17.48 32.56 3.24
C GLY A 141 17.38 33.46 4.48
N ALA A 142 16.99 32.89 5.62
CA ALA A 142 16.91 33.60 6.90
C ALA A 142 18.29 34.05 7.39
N ALA A 143 19.32 33.21 7.27
CA ALA A 143 20.68 33.56 7.65
C ALA A 143 21.24 34.70 6.79
N ILE A 144 21.07 34.64 5.46
CA ILE A 144 21.49 35.71 4.54
C ILE A 144 20.75 37.01 4.88
N THR A 145 19.44 36.93 5.10
CA THR A 145 18.62 38.10 5.46
C THR A 145 19.02 38.70 6.80
N GLY A 146 19.23 37.86 7.83
CA GLY A 146 19.70 38.29 9.14
C GLY A 146 21.08 38.94 9.09
N LEU A 147 22.01 38.37 8.33
CA LEU A 147 23.35 38.93 8.15
C LEU A 147 23.31 40.28 7.42
N LEU A 148 22.44 40.40 6.41
CA LEU A 148 22.15 41.67 5.76
C LEU A 148 21.55 42.67 6.76
N LEU A 149 20.61 42.25 7.61
CA LEU A 149 19.99 43.12 8.63
C LEU A 149 21.02 43.65 9.65
N LEU A 150 21.95 42.81 10.11
CA LEU A 150 23.04 43.17 11.03
C LEU A 150 24.08 44.12 10.40
N LEU A 151 24.29 44.02 9.08
CA LEU A 151 25.11 44.99 8.35
C LEU A 151 24.31 46.29 8.24
N GLY A 152 24.71 47.35 8.94
CA GLY A 152 24.06 48.66 8.82
C GLY A 152 24.02 49.20 7.38
N PRO A 153 23.08 50.11 7.04
CA PRO A 153 22.84 50.55 5.66
C PRO A 153 24.09 51.09 4.94
N GLY A 154 24.98 51.78 5.66
CA GLY A 154 26.25 52.27 5.11
C GLY A 154 27.21 51.15 4.68
N ARG A 155 27.33 50.09 5.49
CA ARG A 155 28.18 48.92 5.20
C ARG A 155 27.60 48.05 4.09
N ARG A 156 26.27 48.00 3.96
CA ARG A 156 25.59 47.38 2.79
C ARG A 156 25.99 48.09 1.52
N THR A 157 25.86 49.43 1.46
CA THR A 157 26.24 50.22 0.28
C THR A 157 27.71 50.08 -0.07
N GLU A 158 28.59 50.00 0.92
CA GLU A 158 30.04 49.82 0.72
C GLU A 158 30.37 48.44 0.13
N LEU A 159 29.79 47.36 0.66
CA LEU A 159 29.92 46.01 0.11
C LEU A 159 29.32 45.90 -1.30
N TRP A 160 28.20 46.57 -1.55
CA TRP A 160 27.57 46.66 -2.87
C TRP A 160 28.46 47.39 -3.88
N GLN A 161 29.14 48.47 -3.47
CA GLN A 161 30.06 49.22 -4.31
C GLN A 161 31.38 48.47 -4.56
N LEU A 162 31.90 47.73 -3.56
CA LEU A 162 33.06 46.86 -3.69
C LEU A 162 32.79 45.67 -4.63
N GLY A 163 31.59 45.09 -4.58
CA GLY A 163 31.16 44.01 -5.48
C GLY A 163 31.00 44.42 -6.95
N VAL A 164 30.68 45.70 -7.22
CA VAL A 164 30.61 46.25 -8.58
C VAL A 164 32.00 46.45 -9.20
N ARG A 165 33.03 46.69 -8.38
CA ARG A 165 34.39 47.05 -8.85
C ARG A 165 35.32 45.85 -9.05
N ARG A 166 35.05 44.69 -8.45
CA ARG A 166 35.81 43.43 -8.66
C ARG A 166 34.88 42.27 -9.05
N ARG A 167 34.47 42.21 -10.33
CA ARG A 167 33.62 41.15 -10.93
C ARG A 167 34.10 39.71 -10.67
N ARG A 168 35.40 39.47 -10.42
CA ARG A 168 35.96 38.11 -10.27
C ARG A 168 36.03 37.61 -8.82
N THR A 169 36.16 38.47 -7.81
CA THR A 169 36.36 38.04 -6.42
C THR A 169 35.06 37.82 -5.65
N SER A 170 33.97 38.50 -6.04
CA SER A 170 32.64 38.31 -5.41
C SER A 170 31.99 36.98 -5.81
N LEU A 171 32.21 36.54 -7.06
CA LEU A 171 31.87 35.18 -7.51
C LEU A 171 32.73 34.14 -6.80
N ALA A 172 34.04 34.39 -6.64
CA ALA A 172 34.94 33.48 -5.95
C ALA A 172 34.58 33.29 -4.47
N GLY A 173 34.20 34.33 -3.74
CA GLY A 173 33.79 34.23 -2.34
C GLY A 173 32.51 33.41 -2.15
N VAL A 174 31.51 33.62 -3.03
CA VAL A 174 30.28 32.82 -3.03
C VAL A 174 30.57 31.38 -3.45
N VAL A 175 31.39 31.16 -4.48
CA VAL A 175 31.81 29.80 -4.89
C VAL A 175 32.61 29.10 -3.80
N VAL A 176 33.44 29.80 -3.04
CA VAL A 176 34.20 29.23 -1.91
C VAL A 176 33.26 28.90 -0.76
N ILE A 177 32.29 29.75 -0.42
CA ILE A 177 31.31 29.43 0.64
C ILE A 177 30.42 28.24 0.22
N VAL A 178 30.00 28.18 -1.04
CA VAL A 178 29.28 27.03 -1.63
C VAL A 178 30.16 25.79 -1.64
N ALA A 179 31.43 25.90 -2.01
CA ALA A 179 32.37 24.79 -2.05
C ALA A 179 32.75 24.30 -0.64
N VAL A 180 32.84 25.20 0.34
CA VAL A 180 33.11 24.86 1.74
C VAL A 180 31.86 24.25 2.39
N ALA A 181 30.66 24.81 2.14
CA ALA A 181 29.41 24.18 2.58
C ALA A 181 29.22 22.81 1.91
N GLY A 182 29.53 22.70 0.62
CA GLY A 182 29.54 21.42 -0.11
C GLY A 182 30.58 20.44 0.43
N ALA A 183 31.78 20.90 0.80
CA ALA A 183 32.85 20.06 1.35
C ALA A 183 32.55 19.59 2.78
N VAL A 184 31.95 20.43 3.62
CA VAL A 184 31.52 20.08 4.99
C VAL A 184 30.37 19.07 4.98
N VAL A 185 29.55 19.08 3.93
CA VAL A 185 28.48 18.08 3.75
C VAL A 185 28.98 16.83 3.03
N ALA A 186 30.00 16.94 2.16
CA ALA A 186 30.61 15.81 1.46
C ALA A 186 31.53 14.94 2.34
N THR A 187 31.86 15.37 3.56
CA THR A 187 32.44 14.50 4.60
C THR A 187 31.34 13.63 5.22
N GLY A 188 30.62 12.88 4.39
CA GLY A 188 29.95 11.66 4.83
C GLY A 188 31.00 10.57 5.11
N PRO A 189 30.63 9.47 5.78
CA PRO A 189 31.57 8.38 6.03
C PRO A 189 32.12 7.90 4.69
N LEU A 190 33.44 7.99 4.53
CA LEU A 190 34.17 7.30 3.47
C LEU A 190 33.68 5.86 3.44
N GLY A 191 33.15 5.42 2.29
CA GLY A 191 32.66 4.07 2.12
C GLY A 191 33.75 3.04 2.47
N PRO A 192 33.36 1.81 2.86
CA PRO A 192 34.32 0.77 3.21
C PRO A 192 35.33 0.55 2.06
N ASP A 193 36.57 0.27 2.43
CA ASP A 193 37.67 0.02 1.50
C ASP A 193 37.56 -1.44 0.98
N LEU A 194 36.89 -1.62 -0.17
CA LEU A 194 36.47 -2.93 -0.71
C LEU A 194 37.56 -3.63 -1.53
N THR A 195 38.79 -3.64 -1.02
CA THR A 195 39.94 -4.35 -1.62
C THR A 195 39.80 -5.88 -1.65
N ALA A 196 38.79 -6.44 -0.98
CA ALA A 196 38.46 -7.87 -0.92
C ALA A 196 37.08 -8.20 -1.52
N SER A 197 36.62 -7.44 -2.50
CA SER A 197 35.37 -7.74 -3.22
C SER A 197 35.56 -8.81 -4.29
N GLN A 198 34.63 -9.77 -4.35
CA GLN A 198 34.54 -10.71 -5.47
C GLN A 198 33.45 -10.23 -6.44
N PRO A 199 33.66 -10.31 -7.76
CA PRO A 199 32.57 -10.18 -8.71
C PRO A 199 31.49 -11.18 -8.31
N ALA A 200 30.24 -10.73 -8.21
CA ALA A 200 29.15 -11.65 -7.98
C ALA A 200 29.10 -12.67 -9.12
N SER A 201 28.62 -13.88 -8.79
CA SER A 201 28.30 -14.93 -9.75
C SER A 201 27.51 -14.39 -10.95
N SER A 202 27.59 -15.07 -12.10
CA SER A 202 26.81 -14.77 -13.32
C SER A 202 25.29 -14.82 -13.11
N ILE A 203 24.84 -15.12 -11.90
CA ILE A 203 23.45 -15.09 -11.49
C ILE A 203 22.76 -13.74 -11.71
N PHE A 204 23.50 -12.63 -11.61
CA PHE A 204 22.92 -11.30 -11.80
C PHE A 204 22.97 -10.83 -13.25
N ASP A 205 23.47 -11.64 -14.19
CA ASP A 205 23.54 -11.28 -15.61
C ASP A 205 22.12 -11.05 -16.17
N GLY A 206 21.91 -9.90 -16.83
CA GLY A 206 20.58 -9.52 -17.33
C GLY A 206 19.61 -9.03 -16.24
N THR A 207 20.07 -8.82 -15.00
CA THR A 207 19.28 -8.21 -13.92
C THR A 207 19.78 -6.79 -13.61
N PRO A 208 19.03 -5.95 -12.88
CA PRO A 208 19.51 -4.64 -12.42
C PRO A 208 20.76 -4.68 -11.53
N LEU A 209 21.14 -5.86 -11.04
CA LEU A 209 22.34 -6.10 -10.21
C LEU A 209 23.50 -6.67 -11.05
N GLU A 210 23.43 -6.64 -12.38
CA GLU A 210 24.51 -7.11 -13.25
C GLU A 210 25.82 -6.38 -12.93
N GLY A 211 26.90 -7.15 -12.75
CA GLY A 211 28.20 -6.63 -12.33
C GLY A 211 28.30 -6.27 -10.84
N ALA A 212 27.32 -6.65 -10.02
CA ALA A 212 27.39 -6.48 -8.57
C ALA A 212 28.65 -7.11 -7.97
N ARG A 213 29.15 -6.50 -6.90
CA ARG A 213 30.29 -6.98 -6.11
C ARG A 213 29.81 -7.39 -4.72
N LEU A 214 30.18 -8.59 -4.31
CA LEU A 214 29.80 -9.16 -3.02
C LEU A 214 31.03 -9.29 -2.12
N THR A 215 30.82 -9.10 -0.82
CA THR A 215 31.83 -9.38 0.21
C THR A 215 31.26 -10.28 1.30
N GLY A 216 32.16 -10.84 2.12
CA GLY A 216 31.78 -11.56 3.33
C GLY A 216 31.11 -12.92 3.07
N ARG A 217 30.23 -13.31 3.98
CA ARG A 217 29.49 -14.59 3.92
C ARG A 217 28.36 -14.58 2.89
N LEU A 218 27.90 -13.38 2.51
CA LEU A 218 26.87 -13.17 1.50
C LEU A 218 27.26 -13.74 0.14
N ALA A 219 28.52 -13.59 -0.27
CA ALA A 219 29.03 -14.14 -1.53
C ALA A 219 28.76 -15.64 -1.65
N GLY A 220 29.07 -16.41 -0.60
CA GLY A 220 28.83 -17.86 -0.59
C GLY A 220 27.35 -18.27 -0.53
N ILE A 221 26.49 -17.45 0.09
CA ILE A 221 25.04 -17.70 0.14
C ILE A 221 24.41 -17.45 -1.22
N VAL A 222 24.74 -16.34 -1.87
CA VAL A 222 24.22 -15.98 -3.20
C VAL A 222 24.66 -17.01 -4.25
N ASP A 223 25.91 -17.47 -4.20
CA ASP A 223 26.40 -18.51 -5.11
C ASP A 223 25.68 -19.86 -4.92
N THR A 224 25.23 -20.16 -3.70
CA THR A 224 24.59 -21.45 -3.38
C THR A 224 23.08 -21.43 -3.61
N TYR A 225 22.41 -20.33 -3.22
CA TYR A 225 20.95 -20.27 -3.13
C TYR A 225 20.31 -19.22 -4.04
N GLY A 226 21.10 -18.30 -4.61
CA GLY A 226 20.53 -17.23 -5.39
C GLY A 226 19.75 -17.75 -6.60
N GLY A 227 20.23 -18.81 -7.27
CA GLY A 227 19.59 -19.35 -8.47
C GLY A 227 18.20 -19.88 -8.14
N LEU A 228 18.09 -20.62 -7.03
CA LEU A 228 16.83 -21.10 -6.50
C LEU A 228 15.87 -19.96 -6.13
N ALA A 229 16.38 -18.87 -5.56
CA ALA A 229 15.56 -17.72 -5.21
C ALA A 229 15.04 -16.97 -6.45
N LEU A 230 15.86 -16.85 -7.48
CA LEU A 230 15.48 -16.23 -8.75
C LEU A 230 14.48 -17.10 -9.53
N ASP A 231 14.66 -18.42 -9.51
CA ASP A 231 13.72 -19.36 -10.12
C ASP A 231 12.38 -19.33 -9.37
N ALA A 232 12.38 -19.33 -8.03
CA ALA A 232 11.17 -19.18 -7.24
C ALA A 232 10.45 -17.84 -7.49
N TYR A 233 11.18 -16.75 -7.68
CA TYR A 233 10.60 -15.46 -8.10
C TYR A 233 9.94 -15.57 -9.47
N ARG A 234 10.65 -16.11 -10.46
CA ARG A 234 10.12 -16.25 -11.84
C ARG A 234 8.90 -17.16 -11.88
N GLU A 235 8.94 -18.29 -11.19
CA GLU A 235 7.81 -19.21 -11.08
C GLU A 235 6.60 -18.52 -10.44
N ASN A 236 6.83 -17.69 -9.42
CA ASN A 236 5.76 -16.90 -8.79
C ASN A 236 5.16 -15.87 -9.74
N GLU A 237 5.99 -15.11 -10.45
CA GLU A 237 5.53 -14.13 -11.45
C GLU A 237 4.76 -14.80 -12.60
N GLU A 238 5.27 -15.92 -13.12
CA GLU A 238 4.59 -16.71 -14.15
C GLU A 238 3.24 -17.24 -13.67
N PHE A 239 3.16 -17.72 -12.42
CA PHE A 239 1.91 -18.19 -11.82
C PHE A 239 0.85 -17.07 -11.79
N TYR A 240 1.20 -15.88 -11.29
CA TYR A 240 0.22 -14.79 -11.15
C TYR A 240 -0.11 -14.09 -12.45
N ALA A 241 0.83 -14.02 -13.41
CA ALA A 241 0.53 -13.61 -14.77
C ALA A 241 -0.47 -14.59 -15.43
N GLY A 242 -0.25 -15.90 -15.26
CA GLY A 242 -1.18 -16.93 -15.72
C GLY A 242 -2.55 -16.83 -15.04
N ALA A 243 -2.59 -16.52 -13.75
CA ALA A 243 -3.84 -16.32 -13.01
C ALA A 243 -4.61 -15.07 -13.47
N GLU A 244 -3.91 -13.97 -13.77
CA GLU A 244 -4.51 -12.77 -14.36
C GLU A 244 -5.12 -13.08 -15.74
N ASP A 245 -4.36 -13.74 -16.61
CA ASP A 245 -4.81 -14.13 -17.95
C ASP A 245 -6.00 -15.09 -17.89
N SER A 246 -5.97 -16.05 -16.96
CA SER A 246 -7.07 -16.97 -16.69
C SER A 246 -8.32 -16.21 -16.24
N LEU A 247 -8.19 -15.22 -15.34
CA LEU A 247 -9.31 -14.40 -14.90
C LEU A 247 -9.92 -13.60 -16.04
N ARG A 248 -9.10 -12.92 -16.85
CA ARG A 248 -9.57 -12.17 -18.02
C ARG A 248 -10.31 -13.06 -19.02
N THR A 249 -9.77 -14.26 -19.27
CA THR A 249 -10.39 -15.24 -20.16
C THR A 249 -11.73 -15.75 -19.61
N ALA A 250 -11.76 -16.13 -18.34
CA ALA A 250 -12.96 -16.60 -17.67
C ALA A 250 -14.05 -15.51 -17.60
N TRP A 251 -13.64 -14.24 -17.45
CA TRP A 251 -14.54 -13.09 -17.45
C TRP A 251 -15.19 -12.89 -18.82
N ALA A 252 -14.41 -12.85 -19.89
CA ALA A 252 -14.94 -12.73 -21.26
C ALA A 252 -15.93 -13.85 -21.58
N ALA A 253 -15.58 -15.10 -21.22
CA ALA A 253 -16.49 -16.24 -21.39
C ALA A 253 -17.79 -16.10 -20.57
N ARG A 254 -17.72 -15.52 -19.36
CA ARG A 254 -18.90 -15.26 -18.53
C ARG A 254 -19.76 -14.15 -19.11
N GLU A 255 -19.19 -13.08 -19.65
CA GLU A 255 -19.95 -11.98 -20.25
C GLU A 255 -20.81 -12.44 -21.44
N GLU A 256 -20.24 -13.26 -22.32
CA GLU A 256 -20.98 -13.85 -23.45
C GLU A 256 -22.20 -14.65 -22.99
N GLN A 257 -22.06 -15.38 -21.88
CA GLN A 257 -23.13 -16.20 -21.31
C GLN A 257 -24.14 -15.39 -20.48
N SER A 258 -23.75 -14.20 -19.99
CA SER A 258 -24.53 -13.44 -19.01
C SER A 258 -25.77 -12.77 -19.62
N GLN A 259 -25.82 -12.54 -20.93
CA GLN A 259 -26.97 -11.93 -21.59
C GLN A 259 -28.24 -12.79 -21.43
N GLU A 260 -28.13 -14.09 -21.71
CA GLU A 260 -29.25 -15.01 -21.54
C GLU A 260 -29.59 -15.24 -20.07
N TRP A 261 -28.57 -15.30 -19.21
CA TRP A 261 -28.76 -15.44 -17.78
C TRP A 261 -29.54 -14.29 -17.13
N ALA A 262 -29.22 -13.04 -17.48
CA ALA A 262 -29.94 -11.86 -16.99
C ALA A 262 -31.43 -11.92 -17.38
N ARG A 263 -31.72 -12.29 -18.63
CA ARG A 263 -33.08 -12.50 -19.11
C ARG A 263 -33.82 -13.60 -18.34
N LEU A 264 -33.16 -14.73 -18.08
CA LEU A 264 -33.74 -15.83 -17.31
C LEU A 264 -34.01 -15.44 -15.85
N LEU A 265 -33.14 -14.63 -15.25
CA LEU A 265 -33.34 -14.09 -13.91
C LEU A 265 -34.55 -13.16 -13.83
N GLU A 266 -34.72 -12.25 -14.77
CA GLU A 266 -35.88 -11.34 -14.83
C GLU A 266 -37.22 -12.09 -14.93
N LEU A 267 -37.23 -13.21 -15.66
CA LEU A 267 -38.39 -14.09 -15.78
C LEU A 267 -38.60 -15.01 -14.57
N SER A 268 -37.59 -15.13 -13.69
CA SER A 268 -37.66 -15.98 -12.52
C SER A 268 -38.40 -15.29 -11.36
N GLU A 269 -39.17 -16.06 -10.60
CA GLU A 269 -39.79 -15.57 -9.34
C GLU A 269 -38.76 -15.33 -8.23
N ARG A 270 -37.47 -15.57 -8.48
CA ARG A 270 -36.38 -15.39 -7.51
C ARG A 270 -35.97 -13.93 -7.33
N VAL A 271 -36.40 -13.05 -8.24
CA VAL A 271 -36.12 -11.61 -8.18
C VAL A 271 -37.38 -10.88 -7.73
N SER A 272 -37.29 -10.24 -6.56
CA SER A 272 -38.39 -9.43 -6.03
C SER A 272 -38.67 -8.21 -6.95
N PRO A 273 -39.87 -7.60 -6.85
CA PRO A 273 -40.16 -6.37 -7.59
C PRO A 273 -39.14 -5.24 -7.31
N LEU A 274 -38.71 -5.08 -6.06
CA LEU A 274 -37.71 -4.08 -5.66
C LEU A 274 -36.35 -4.34 -6.33
N GLN A 275 -35.89 -5.58 -6.31
CA GLN A 275 -34.64 -5.95 -7.00
C GLN A 275 -34.75 -5.74 -8.52
N ARG A 276 -35.93 -5.94 -9.13
CA ARG A 276 -36.13 -5.64 -10.56
C ARG A 276 -36.00 -4.14 -10.85
N VAL A 277 -36.48 -3.28 -9.95
CA VAL A 277 -36.31 -1.83 -10.09
C VAL A 277 -34.82 -1.47 -10.03
N MET A 278 -34.11 -1.95 -9.00
CA MET A 278 -32.67 -1.69 -8.85
C MET A 278 -31.83 -2.22 -10.02
N LEU A 279 -32.15 -3.43 -10.51
CA LEU A 279 -31.41 -4.06 -11.61
C LEU A 279 -31.77 -3.48 -12.99
N GLY A 280 -32.93 -2.81 -13.11
CA GLY A 280 -33.40 -2.17 -14.33
C GLY A 280 -32.66 -0.86 -14.66
N ASP A 281 -31.96 -0.27 -13.68
CA ASP A 281 -31.09 0.90 -13.86
C ASP A 281 -29.67 0.62 -13.32
N PRO A 282 -28.87 -0.20 -14.03
CA PRO A 282 -27.55 -0.61 -13.54
C PRO A 282 -26.55 0.53 -13.41
N ASP A 283 -26.75 1.64 -14.13
CA ASP A 283 -25.88 2.83 -14.08
C ASP A 283 -26.06 3.62 -12.77
N SER A 284 -27.18 3.40 -12.05
CA SER A 284 -27.42 3.96 -10.72
C SER A 284 -26.68 3.20 -9.59
N LEU A 285 -26.14 2.02 -9.87
CA LEU A 285 -25.51 1.15 -8.88
C LEU A 285 -24.02 1.44 -8.73
N VAL A 286 -23.51 1.34 -7.51
CA VAL A 286 -22.08 1.38 -7.23
C VAL A 286 -21.55 -0.04 -7.16
N THR A 287 -20.61 -0.38 -8.04
CA THR A 287 -19.88 -1.66 -7.98
C THR A 287 -18.76 -1.57 -6.95
N MET A 288 -18.73 -2.54 -6.05
CA MET A 288 -17.74 -2.68 -4.98
C MET A 288 -17.04 -4.03 -5.07
N LEU A 289 -15.71 -4.05 -5.03
CA LEU A 289 -14.94 -5.28 -4.87
C LEU A 289 -14.83 -5.62 -3.38
N VAL A 290 -14.97 -6.88 -3.01
CA VAL A 290 -14.76 -7.37 -1.64
C VAL A 290 -13.51 -8.23 -1.61
N VAL A 291 -12.56 -7.84 -0.77
CA VAL A 291 -11.32 -8.57 -0.51
C VAL A 291 -11.15 -8.80 0.99
N SER A 292 -10.44 -9.85 1.36
CA SER A 292 -10.15 -10.19 2.75
C SER A 292 -9.02 -11.21 2.83
N ASP A 293 -8.32 -11.28 3.96
CA ASP A 293 -7.34 -12.32 4.28
C ASP A 293 -6.28 -12.47 3.18
N LEU A 294 -5.76 -11.33 2.71
CA LEU A 294 -4.69 -11.26 1.70
C LEU A 294 -3.36 -11.75 2.25
N HIS A 295 -3.14 -11.65 3.56
CA HIS A 295 -1.97 -12.16 4.27
C HIS A 295 -0.65 -11.82 3.57
N CYS A 296 -0.55 -10.58 3.08
CA CYS A 296 0.60 -10.09 2.34
C CYS A 296 1.04 -10.94 1.12
N ASN A 297 0.15 -11.71 0.50
CA ASN A 297 0.46 -12.37 -0.77
C ASN A 297 0.37 -11.38 -1.94
N VAL A 298 1.37 -10.52 -2.06
CA VAL A 298 1.42 -9.42 -3.02
C VAL A 298 1.42 -9.88 -4.49
N GLY A 299 1.72 -11.16 -4.76
CA GLY A 299 1.55 -11.74 -6.09
C GLY A 299 0.11 -11.68 -6.61
N MET A 300 -0.89 -11.57 -5.73
CA MET A 300 -2.28 -11.33 -6.13
C MET A 300 -2.56 -9.94 -6.72
N ALA A 301 -1.62 -8.98 -6.62
CA ALA A 301 -1.79 -7.62 -7.14
C ALA A 301 -2.25 -7.54 -8.62
N PRO A 302 -1.61 -8.21 -9.60
CA PRO A 302 -2.10 -8.25 -10.99
C PRO A 302 -3.53 -8.80 -11.13
N VAL A 303 -3.86 -9.88 -10.42
CA VAL A 303 -5.20 -10.49 -10.42
C VAL A 303 -6.24 -9.52 -9.84
N LEU A 304 -5.91 -8.82 -8.76
CA LEU A 304 -6.76 -7.82 -8.12
C LEU A 304 -6.98 -6.59 -9.00
N LYS A 305 -5.92 -6.11 -9.66
CA LYS A 305 -6.02 -5.05 -10.66
C LYS A 305 -7.01 -5.45 -11.76
N ALA A 306 -6.86 -6.64 -12.32
CA ALA A 306 -7.77 -7.15 -13.35
C ALA A 306 -9.20 -7.32 -12.81
N ALA A 307 -9.39 -7.80 -11.58
CA ALA A 307 -10.71 -7.93 -10.96
C ALA A 307 -11.40 -6.57 -10.80
N VAL A 308 -10.69 -5.52 -10.36
CA VAL A 308 -11.23 -4.15 -10.29
C VAL A 308 -11.58 -3.64 -11.69
N GLU A 309 -10.67 -3.78 -12.65
CA GLU A 309 -10.84 -3.29 -14.02
C GLU A 309 -12.05 -3.94 -14.71
N LEU A 310 -12.12 -5.28 -14.69
CA LEU A 310 -13.17 -6.05 -15.35
C LEU A 310 -14.54 -5.88 -14.69
N SER A 311 -14.58 -5.76 -13.37
CA SER A 311 -15.84 -5.52 -12.65
C SER A 311 -16.33 -4.07 -12.75
N GLY A 312 -15.45 -3.12 -13.11
CA GLY A 312 -15.74 -1.70 -13.01
C GLY A 312 -15.94 -1.22 -11.58
N ALA A 313 -15.32 -1.88 -10.60
CA ALA A 313 -15.47 -1.51 -9.19
C ALA A 313 -14.91 -0.11 -8.92
N ALA A 314 -15.76 0.76 -8.37
CA ALA A 314 -15.38 2.11 -7.97
C ALA A 314 -14.79 2.13 -6.55
N VAL A 315 -15.20 1.16 -5.72
CA VAL A 315 -14.83 1.03 -4.30
C VAL A 315 -14.28 -0.37 -4.05
N VAL A 316 -13.25 -0.49 -3.21
CA VAL A 316 -12.80 -1.77 -2.65
C VAL A 316 -13.16 -1.80 -1.16
N LEU A 317 -13.91 -2.81 -0.74
CA LEU A 317 -14.17 -3.16 0.64
C LEU A 317 -13.12 -4.20 1.06
N ASP A 318 -12.12 -3.76 1.81
CA ASP A 318 -11.09 -4.61 2.41
C ASP A 318 -11.49 -4.96 3.83
N ALA A 319 -11.91 -6.22 4.02
CA ALA A 319 -12.38 -6.76 5.30
C ALA A 319 -11.23 -7.27 6.20
N GLY A 320 -9.99 -6.85 5.95
CA GLY A 320 -8.89 -7.03 6.88
C GLY A 320 -8.02 -8.25 6.59
N ASP A 321 -7.01 -8.43 7.43
CA ASP A 321 -5.89 -9.34 7.25
C ASP A 321 -5.16 -9.07 5.93
N THR A 322 -4.90 -7.79 5.67
CA THR A 322 -4.05 -7.33 4.56
C THR A 322 -2.59 -7.75 4.81
N THR A 323 -2.18 -7.74 6.08
CA THR A 323 -0.84 -8.11 6.55
C THR A 323 -0.84 -9.47 7.26
N VAL A 324 0.34 -10.00 7.60
CA VAL A 324 0.50 -11.25 8.36
C VAL A 324 0.77 -10.97 9.84
N ASN A 325 1.41 -9.84 10.18
CA ASN A 325 1.76 -9.52 11.57
C ASN A 325 1.48 -8.06 11.95
N GLY A 326 1.01 -7.23 11.02
CA GLY A 326 0.62 -5.85 11.28
C GLY A 326 1.77 -4.93 11.65
N THR A 327 2.97 -5.18 11.12
CA THR A 327 4.20 -4.45 11.49
C THR A 327 4.59 -3.37 10.49
N GLN A 328 5.52 -2.50 10.88
CA GLN A 328 6.02 -1.45 10.00
C GLN A 328 6.69 -2.01 8.73
N VAL A 329 7.29 -3.20 8.81
CA VAL A 329 8.00 -3.80 7.67
C VAL A 329 7.05 -4.29 6.58
N GLU A 330 5.77 -4.48 6.90
CA GLU A 330 4.71 -4.98 6.00
C GLU A 330 3.97 -3.85 5.26
N ARG A 331 4.46 -2.59 5.33
CA ARG A 331 3.89 -1.47 4.56
C ARG A 331 3.78 -1.78 3.06
N TYR A 332 4.77 -2.47 2.52
CA TYR A 332 4.80 -2.82 1.09
C TYR A 332 3.59 -3.67 0.67
N CYS A 333 3.02 -4.49 1.57
CA CYS A 333 1.80 -5.27 1.29
C CYS A 333 0.64 -4.33 0.98
N VAL A 334 0.43 -3.34 1.88
CA VAL A 334 -0.62 -2.33 1.75
C VAL A 334 -0.42 -1.49 0.49
N THR A 335 0.82 -1.06 0.22
CA THR A 335 1.15 -0.29 -1.00
C THR A 335 0.87 -1.10 -2.26
N ALA A 336 1.31 -2.36 -2.33
CA ALA A 336 1.14 -3.22 -3.49
C ALA A 336 -0.33 -3.39 -3.86
N PHE A 337 -1.17 -3.74 -2.89
CA PHE A 337 -2.61 -3.91 -3.11
C PHE A 337 -3.31 -2.59 -3.44
N SER A 338 -3.00 -1.52 -2.70
CA SER A 338 -3.59 -0.19 -2.97
C SER A 338 -3.25 0.32 -4.37
N ASN A 339 -2.03 0.08 -4.84
CA ASN A 339 -1.61 0.42 -6.19
C ASN A 339 -2.35 -0.42 -7.24
N ALA A 340 -2.51 -1.72 -7.01
CA ALA A 340 -3.28 -2.60 -7.88
C ALA A 340 -4.74 -2.13 -8.03
N TYR A 341 -5.39 -1.80 -6.91
CA TYR A 341 -6.77 -1.31 -6.92
C TYR A 341 -6.91 -0.03 -7.76
N ARG A 342 -6.02 0.94 -7.57
CA ARG A 342 -6.03 2.19 -8.34
C ARG A 342 -5.70 1.99 -9.81
N ALA A 343 -4.74 1.12 -10.10
CA ALA A 343 -4.37 0.79 -11.47
C ALA A 343 -5.53 0.10 -12.22
N GLY A 344 -6.40 -0.62 -11.49
CA GLY A 344 -7.64 -1.19 -12.04
C GLY A 344 -8.79 -0.18 -12.16
N GLY A 345 -8.69 0.99 -11.52
CA GLY A 345 -9.68 2.07 -11.63
C GLY A 345 -10.51 2.36 -10.38
N ALA A 346 -10.30 1.64 -9.28
CA ALA A 346 -10.96 1.93 -8.01
C ALA A 346 -10.49 3.30 -7.47
N LYS A 347 -11.45 4.08 -6.99
CA LYS A 347 -11.21 5.43 -6.44
C LYS A 347 -11.04 5.39 -4.94
N ASP A 348 -11.84 4.56 -4.28
CA ASP A 348 -11.92 4.47 -2.83
C ASP A 348 -11.57 3.06 -2.36
N VAL A 349 -10.83 2.98 -1.25
CA VAL A 349 -10.58 1.74 -0.50
C VAL A 349 -11.11 1.96 0.90
N VAL A 350 -12.01 1.09 1.36
CA VAL A 350 -12.60 1.11 2.71
C VAL A 350 -12.08 -0.10 3.45
N PHE A 351 -11.44 0.13 4.59
CA PHE A 351 -10.68 -0.88 5.30
C PHE A 351 -11.22 -1.08 6.73
N ALA A 352 -11.57 -2.33 7.05
CA ALA A 352 -11.81 -2.80 8.40
C ALA A 352 -10.67 -3.74 8.79
N GLY A 353 -9.76 -3.28 9.65
CA GLY A 353 -8.56 -4.04 10.00
C GLY A 353 -8.87 -5.41 10.58
N GLY A 354 -8.15 -6.43 10.14
CA GLY A 354 -8.28 -7.79 10.66
C GLY A 354 -7.40 -8.05 11.87
N ASN A 355 -7.46 -9.27 12.42
CA ASN A 355 -6.68 -9.60 13.59
C ASN A 355 -5.18 -9.73 13.30
N HIS A 356 -4.76 -9.97 12.06
CA HIS A 356 -3.35 -9.90 11.67
C HIS A 356 -2.89 -8.47 11.39
N ASP A 357 -3.80 -7.52 11.25
CA ASP A 357 -3.49 -6.10 11.10
C ASP A 357 -3.30 -5.42 12.46
N SER A 358 -2.86 -4.16 12.44
CA SER A 358 -2.65 -3.34 13.65
C SER A 358 -3.04 -1.89 13.41
N ALA A 359 -2.95 -1.06 14.45
CA ALA A 359 -3.00 0.40 14.31
C ALA A 359 -1.98 0.92 13.28
N ILE A 360 -0.79 0.31 13.21
CA ILE A 360 0.26 0.64 12.22
C ILE A 360 -0.23 0.30 10.81
N THR A 361 -0.86 -0.87 10.61
CA THR A 361 -1.46 -1.21 9.30
C THR A 361 -2.52 -0.18 8.91
N GLY A 362 -3.39 0.22 9.84
CA GLY A 362 -4.37 1.28 9.61
C GLY A 362 -3.72 2.62 9.21
N GLU A 363 -2.62 3.02 9.86
CA GLU A 363 -1.85 4.20 9.46
C GLU A 363 -1.26 4.07 8.05
N GLN A 364 -0.75 2.89 7.69
CA GLN A 364 -0.23 2.60 6.35
C GLN A 364 -1.34 2.67 5.30
N VAL A 365 -2.53 2.15 5.59
CA VAL A 365 -3.70 2.23 4.69
C VAL A 365 -4.12 3.69 4.49
N ARG A 366 -4.19 4.50 5.57
CA ARG A 366 -4.47 5.94 5.46
C ARG A 366 -3.40 6.67 4.65
N ALA A 367 -2.13 6.37 4.87
CA ALA A 367 -1.02 6.95 4.12
C ALA A 367 -1.05 6.55 2.64
N ALA A 368 -1.51 5.33 2.35
CA ALA A 368 -1.80 4.86 1.01
C ALA A 368 -3.09 5.44 0.45
N GLY A 369 -3.81 6.34 1.13
CA GLY A 369 -5.02 7.01 0.65
C GLY A 369 -6.32 6.22 0.81
N GLY A 370 -6.33 5.17 1.62
CA GLY A 370 -7.52 4.42 2.00
C GLY A 370 -8.27 5.05 3.17
N THR A 371 -9.55 4.71 3.30
CA THR A 371 -10.43 5.09 4.41
C THR A 371 -10.48 3.96 5.41
N VAL A 372 -10.00 4.21 6.63
CA VAL A 372 -9.98 3.21 7.70
C VAL A 372 -11.18 3.44 8.61
N LEU A 373 -12.03 2.42 8.73
CA LEU A 373 -13.20 2.45 9.61
C LEU A 373 -12.75 2.40 11.08
N ALA A 374 -13.42 3.18 11.92
CA ALA A 374 -13.02 3.40 13.32
C ALA A 374 -14.25 3.51 14.25
N GLY A 375 -15.26 2.68 14.03
CA GLY A 375 -16.46 2.62 14.86
C GLY A 375 -17.52 3.68 14.54
N GLU A 376 -17.34 4.44 13.45
CA GLU A 376 -18.28 5.45 12.99
C GLU A 376 -18.78 5.15 11.57
N VAL A 377 -19.91 5.76 11.20
CA VAL A 377 -20.46 5.62 9.85
C VAL A 377 -19.76 6.56 8.89
N VAL A 378 -19.27 6.02 7.78
CA VAL A 378 -18.63 6.78 6.70
C VAL A 378 -19.43 6.62 5.41
N ASN A 379 -19.63 7.72 4.68
CA ASN A 379 -20.26 7.68 3.36
C ASN A 379 -19.19 7.54 2.26
N VAL A 380 -19.32 6.51 1.43
CA VAL A 380 -18.43 6.26 0.29
C VAL A 380 -19.28 6.03 -0.96
N ALA A 381 -19.08 6.85 -1.98
CA ALA A 381 -19.85 6.81 -3.22
C ALA A 381 -21.39 6.87 -3.00
N GLY A 382 -21.85 7.61 -1.97
CA GLY A 382 -23.27 7.71 -1.63
C GLY A 382 -23.81 6.57 -0.76
N ILE A 383 -22.96 5.63 -0.34
CA ILE A 383 -23.35 4.47 0.48
C ILE A 383 -22.74 4.62 1.87
N ASP A 384 -23.58 4.51 2.90
CA ASP A 384 -23.15 4.52 4.28
C ASP A 384 -22.57 3.14 4.66
N VAL A 385 -21.36 3.16 5.21
CA VAL A 385 -20.61 1.99 5.66
C VAL A 385 -20.21 2.20 7.12
N LEU A 386 -20.53 1.22 7.97
CA LEU A 386 -20.08 1.14 9.35
C LEU A 386 -19.05 0.03 9.47
N GLY A 387 -18.10 0.16 10.39
CA GLY A 387 -17.16 -0.90 10.71
C GLY A 387 -16.10 -0.42 11.69
N ASP A 388 -15.23 -1.33 12.07
CA ASP A 388 -14.08 -1.04 12.93
C ASP A 388 -12.97 -2.07 12.68
N ALA A 389 -11.79 -1.80 13.20
CA ALA A 389 -10.74 -2.80 13.30
C ALA A 389 -11.14 -3.93 14.27
N ASP A 390 -10.60 -5.13 14.05
CA ASP A 390 -10.82 -6.27 14.92
C ASP A 390 -10.30 -5.97 16.34
N PRO A 391 -11.08 -6.23 17.40
CA PRO A 391 -10.63 -6.01 18.77
C PRO A 391 -9.54 -7.00 19.22
N LEU A 392 -9.27 -8.02 18.40
CA LEU A 392 -8.20 -8.99 18.60
C LEU A 392 -7.03 -8.73 17.66
N GLU A 393 -5.83 -8.93 18.17
CA GLU A 393 -4.60 -8.95 17.39
C GLU A 393 -3.88 -10.29 17.57
N THR A 394 -3.69 -11.00 16.47
CA THR A 394 -2.84 -12.17 16.36
C THR A 394 -1.46 -11.73 15.90
N ARG A 395 -0.45 -12.10 16.69
CA ARG A 395 0.95 -11.86 16.35
C ARG A 395 1.71 -13.17 16.33
N ILE A 396 2.59 -13.29 15.35
CA ILE A 396 3.46 -14.46 15.20
C ILE A 396 4.25 -14.65 16.50
N GLY A 397 4.19 -15.86 17.06
CA GLY A 397 4.90 -16.22 18.29
C GLY A 397 4.30 -15.68 19.60
N GLN A 398 3.29 -14.80 19.54
CA GLN A 398 2.61 -14.25 20.73
C GLN A 398 1.16 -14.73 20.85
N GLY A 399 0.60 -15.32 19.80
CA GLY A 399 -0.78 -15.75 19.75
C GLY A 399 -1.74 -14.57 19.61
N THR A 400 -3.02 -14.82 19.87
CA THR A 400 -4.10 -13.83 19.77
C THR A 400 -4.36 -13.18 21.13
N ARG A 401 -4.35 -11.84 21.15
CA ARG A 401 -4.61 -11.04 22.36
C ARG A 401 -5.57 -9.88 22.03
N ARG A 402 -6.19 -9.31 23.06
CA ARG A 402 -6.99 -8.08 22.89
C ARG A 402 -6.05 -6.89 22.65
N THR A 403 -6.51 -5.94 21.84
CA THR A 403 -5.81 -4.67 21.59
C THR A 403 -6.08 -3.63 22.67
N GLY A 404 -7.28 -3.69 23.25
CA GLY A 404 -7.73 -2.85 24.34
C GLY A 404 -8.52 -3.61 25.39
N GLU A 405 -9.39 -2.90 26.11
CA GLU A 405 -10.27 -3.50 27.12
C GLU A 405 -11.43 -4.27 26.48
N GLU A 406 -11.88 -3.79 25.32
CA GLU A 406 -12.98 -4.35 24.52
C GLU A 406 -12.59 -5.70 23.87
N GLY A 407 -13.47 -6.69 23.98
CA GLY A 407 -13.44 -7.94 23.22
C GLY A 407 -14.49 -7.94 22.10
N ALA A 408 -14.51 -9.04 21.32
CA ALA A 408 -15.37 -9.16 20.14
C ALA A 408 -16.88 -8.92 20.39
N ALA A 409 -17.40 -9.39 21.53
CA ALA A 409 -18.81 -9.18 21.88
C ALA A 409 -19.12 -7.71 22.20
N GLU A 410 -18.26 -7.07 23.01
CA GLU A 410 -18.42 -5.67 23.41
C GLU A 410 -18.28 -4.74 22.19
N ALA A 411 -17.35 -5.04 21.28
CA ALA A 411 -17.22 -4.33 20.00
C ALA A 411 -18.47 -4.48 19.12
N GLY A 412 -19.06 -5.68 19.09
CA GLY A 412 -20.29 -5.94 18.35
C GLY A 412 -21.48 -5.17 18.90
N GLU A 413 -21.63 -5.11 20.23
CA GLU A 413 -22.68 -4.34 20.90
C GLU A 413 -22.54 -2.84 20.61
N ARG A 414 -21.32 -2.31 20.71
CA ARG A 414 -21.03 -0.90 20.40
C ARG A 414 -21.34 -0.54 18.95
N LEU A 415 -20.92 -1.37 17.99
CA LEU A 415 -21.23 -1.15 16.57
C LEU A 415 -22.74 -1.24 16.31
N ALA A 416 -23.43 -2.16 16.97
CA ALA A 416 -24.88 -2.22 16.90
C ALA A 416 -25.52 -0.94 17.46
N ASP A 417 -25.05 -0.40 18.59
CA ASP A 417 -25.56 0.86 19.14
C ASP A 417 -25.39 2.04 18.18
N VAL A 418 -24.24 2.13 17.52
CA VAL A 418 -24.00 3.16 16.49
C VAL A 418 -24.97 2.97 15.33
N GLY A 419 -25.12 1.75 14.80
CA GLY A 419 -26.04 1.45 13.71
C GLY A 419 -27.50 1.75 14.06
N CYS A 420 -27.94 1.35 15.26
CA CYS A 420 -29.33 1.53 15.72
C CYS A 420 -29.65 2.97 16.14
N SER A 421 -28.65 3.84 16.30
CA SER A 421 -28.88 5.27 16.59
C SER A 421 -29.42 6.04 15.38
N ARG A 422 -29.40 5.42 14.19
CA ARG A 422 -29.91 5.98 12.94
C ARG A 422 -31.39 5.69 12.75
N ASP A 423 -32.05 6.52 11.95
CA ASP A 423 -33.44 6.30 11.53
C ASP A 423 -33.56 5.10 10.57
N GLU A 424 -32.55 4.88 9.73
CA GLU A 424 -32.47 3.77 8.77
C GLU A 424 -31.24 2.89 9.07
N PRO A 425 -31.36 1.54 8.96
CA PRO A 425 -30.25 0.62 9.15
C PRO A 425 -29.07 0.95 8.23
N VAL A 426 -27.85 0.68 8.67
CA VAL A 426 -26.66 0.92 7.84
C VAL A 426 -26.68 -0.04 6.64
N PRO A 427 -26.51 0.45 5.39
CA PRO A 427 -26.48 -0.41 4.21
C PRO A 427 -25.44 -1.53 4.30
N LEU A 428 -24.24 -1.19 4.78
CA LEU A 428 -23.12 -2.14 4.90
C LEU A 428 -22.43 -2.01 6.26
N LEU A 429 -22.30 -3.14 6.96
CA LEU A 429 -21.39 -3.30 8.08
C LEU A 429 -20.19 -4.14 7.62
N LEU A 430 -19.01 -3.52 7.59
CA LEU A 430 -17.74 -4.16 7.21
C LEU A 430 -16.92 -4.43 8.48
N VAL A 431 -16.70 -5.71 8.80
CA VAL A 431 -15.90 -6.14 9.95
C VAL A 431 -15.08 -7.37 9.57
N HIS A 432 -13.93 -7.60 10.20
CA HIS A 432 -13.14 -8.77 9.87
C HIS A 432 -13.75 -10.07 10.42
N THR A 433 -13.93 -10.16 11.75
CA THR A 433 -14.52 -11.33 12.40
C THR A 433 -16.05 -11.34 12.27
N PRO A 434 -16.68 -12.37 11.64
CA PRO A 434 -18.13 -12.40 11.42
C PRO A 434 -18.98 -12.33 12.70
N ALA A 435 -18.46 -12.78 13.84
CA ALA A 435 -19.15 -12.77 15.12
C ALA A 435 -19.38 -11.35 15.67
N VAL A 436 -18.53 -10.38 15.32
CA VAL A 436 -18.68 -8.97 15.73
C VAL A 436 -19.94 -8.35 15.13
N ALA A 437 -20.40 -8.85 13.98
CA ALA A 437 -21.60 -8.34 13.32
C ALA A 437 -22.93 -8.92 13.88
N ALA A 438 -22.88 -9.85 14.83
CA ALA A 438 -24.05 -10.61 15.27
C ALA A 438 -25.17 -9.70 15.83
N ASP A 439 -24.84 -8.82 16.78
CA ASP A 439 -25.80 -7.94 17.43
C ASP A 439 -26.47 -6.96 16.45
N SER A 440 -25.72 -6.49 15.44
CA SER A 440 -26.26 -5.62 14.39
C SER A 440 -27.29 -6.35 13.52
N LEU A 441 -27.07 -7.64 13.23
CA LEU A 441 -28.02 -8.47 12.48
C LEU A 441 -29.25 -8.83 13.31
N GLU A 442 -29.07 -9.14 14.59
CA GLU A 442 -30.17 -9.46 15.52
C GLU A 442 -31.09 -8.26 15.73
N ARG A 443 -30.51 -7.08 15.95
CA ARG A 443 -31.24 -5.84 16.21
C ARG A 443 -31.80 -5.18 14.95
N GLY A 444 -31.39 -5.62 13.75
CA GLY A 444 -31.83 -5.05 12.48
C GLY A 444 -31.22 -3.68 12.21
N CYS A 445 -29.95 -3.48 12.58
CA CYS A 445 -29.26 -2.18 12.48
C CYS A 445 -28.24 -2.12 11.34
N ALA A 446 -28.04 -3.22 10.63
CA ALA A 446 -27.29 -3.27 9.38
C ALA A 446 -27.99 -4.19 8.36
N VAL A 447 -28.20 -3.71 7.14
CA VAL A 447 -28.84 -4.45 6.04
C VAL A 447 -28.01 -5.66 5.64
N ALA A 448 -26.73 -5.43 5.35
CA ALA A 448 -25.80 -6.46 4.95
C ALA A 448 -24.49 -6.35 5.72
N THR A 449 -23.94 -7.51 6.10
CA THR A 449 -22.64 -7.60 6.78
C THR A 449 -21.65 -8.29 5.87
N VAL A 450 -20.50 -7.69 5.67
CA VAL A 450 -19.39 -8.24 4.87
C VAL A 450 -18.21 -8.47 5.80
N SER A 451 -17.67 -9.68 5.77
CA SER A 451 -16.57 -10.07 6.66
C SER A 451 -15.60 -11.08 6.06
N GLY A 452 -14.56 -11.43 6.81
CA GLY A 452 -13.48 -12.35 6.44
C GLY A 452 -13.20 -13.42 7.48
N HIS A 453 -11.94 -13.57 7.87
CA HIS A 453 -11.40 -14.32 9.00
C HIS A 453 -11.45 -15.85 8.86
N LEU A 454 -12.54 -16.40 8.33
CA LEU A 454 -12.75 -17.85 8.26
C LEU A 454 -12.00 -18.51 7.09
N HIS A 455 -11.38 -17.70 6.22
CA HIS A 455 -10.74 -18.10 4.96
C HIS A 455 -11.67 -18.90 4.02
N ARG A 456 -12.98 -18.88 4.29
CA ARG A 456 -13.98 -19.67 3.59
C ARG A 456 -15.16 -18.78 3.22
N TRP A 457 -15.49 -18.80 1.93
CA TRP A 457 -16.69 -18.17 1.43
C TRP A 457 -17.95 -18.80 2.05
N ALA A 458 -18.79 -17.98 2.67
CA ALA A 458 -20.10 -18.38 3.18
C ALA A 458 -21.15 -17.28 2.92
N GLY A 459 -22.23 -17.64 2.23
CA GLY A 459 -23.31 -16.72 1.87
C GLY A 459 -23.20 -16.19 0.43
N PRO A 460 -23.84 -15.04 0.11
CA PRO A 460 -24.70 -14.28 1.01
C PRO A 460 -25.93 -15.09 1.45
N GLN A 461 -26.30 -14.97 2.72
CA GLN A 461 -27.42 -15.71 3.31
C GLN A 461 -28.17 -14.83 4.31
N ARG A 462 -29.50 -14.95 4.34
CA ARG A 462 -30.31 -14.29 5.38
C ARG A 462 -29.96 -14.87 6.75
N VAL A 463 -29.67 -13.99 7.69
CA VAL A 463 -29.33 -14.31 9.09
C VAL A 463 -29.99 -13.27 9.96
N GLU A 464 -30.79 -13.72 10.93
CA GLU A 464 -31.66 -12.85 11.73
C GLU A 464 -32.47 -11.89 10.83
N GLN A 465 -32.35 -10.58 11.03
CA GLN A 465 -33.06 -9.59 10.22
C GLN A 465 -32.32 -9.25 8.92
N GLY A 466 -31.01 -9.49 8.84
CA GLY A 466 -30.15 -9.02 7.75
C GLY A 466 -29.60 -10.12 6.86
N VAL A 467 -28.52 -9.79 6.13
CA VAL A 467 -27.86 -10.71 5.22
C VAL A 467 -26.36 -10.72 5.48
N ARG A 468 -25.80 -11.90 5.68
CA ARG A 468 -24.38 -12.08 5.95
C ARG A 468 -23.65 -12.67 4.75
N LEU A 469 -22.57 -12.02 4.35
CA LEU A 469 -21.55 -12.53 3.45
C LEU A 469 -20.20 -12.61 4.19
N VAL A 470 -19.67 -13.82 4.29
CA VAL A 470 -18.27 -14.03 4.69
C VAL A 470 -17.48 -14.33 3.42
N ASN A 471 -16.56 -13.45 3.07
CA ASN A 471 -15.61 -13.69 1.98
C ASN A 471 -14.61 -14.78 2.41
N GLY A 472 -14.17 -15.59 1.46
CA GLY A 472 -13.01 -16.46 1.71
C GLY A 472 -11.71 -15.68 1.58
N SER A 473 -10.58 -16.36 1.76
CA SER A 473 -9.30 -15.68 1.58
C SER A 473 -9.11 -15.26 0.13
N THR A 474 -8.83 -13.98 -0.08
CA THR A 474 -8.53 -13.42 -1.39
C THR A 474 -7.15 -13.83 -1.90
N ALA A 475 -6.27 -14.29 -1.02
CA ALA A 475 -4.96 -14.85 -1.37
C ALA A 475 -4.86 -16.36 -1.17
N GLY A 476 -5.99 -17.06 -1.01
CA GLY A 476 -6.00 -18.51 -0.83
C GLY A 476 -5.23 -18.99 0.41
N ALA A 477 -5.15 -18.17 1.45
CA ALA A 477 -4.44 -18.50 2.69
C ALA A 477 -5.05 -19.75 3.35
N VAL A 478 -4.18 -20.67 3.78
CA VAL A 478 -4.56 -21.89 4.50
C VAL A 478 -3.82 -21.90 5.83
N SER A 479 -4.55 -22.20 6.92
CA SER A 479 -3.98 -22.26 8.26
C SER A 479 -2.73 -23.16 8.31
N GLY A 480 -1.64 -22.62 8.84
CA GLY A 480 -0.36 -23.34 9.00
C GLY A 480 0.44 -23.52 7.70
N GLN A 481 0.05 -22.88 6.60
CA GLN A 481 0.81 -22.87 5.36
C GLN A 481 1.41 -21.50 5.08
N ALA A 482 2.46 -21.51 4.28
CA ALA A 482 3.03 -20.30 3.72
C ALA A 482 1.95 -19.52 2.97
N THR A 483 1.86 -18.22 3.26
CA THR A 483 0.89 -17.33 2.60
C THR A 483 1.45 -16.69 1.34
N VAL A 484 2.77 -16.80 1.12
CA VAL A 484 3.49 -16.14 0.04
C VAL A 484 4.01 -17.17 -0.96
N GLY A 485 3.94 -16.83 -2.23
CA GLY A 485 4.15 -17.77 -3.33
C GLY A 485 2.83 -18.10 -4.04
N PRO A 486 2.80 -19.19 -4.85
CA PRO A 486 1.57 -19.70 -5.44
C PRO A 486 0.52 -20.03 -4.38
N LEU A 487 -0.76 -19.98 -4.78
CA LEU A 487 -1.88 -20.10 -3.86
C LEU A 487 -1.90 -21.45 -3.10
N GLY A 488 -1.89 -21.38 -1.77
CA GLY A 488 -2.06 -22.54 -0.88
C GLY A 488 -3.50 -23.06 -0.82
N GLY A 489 -4.47 -22.30 -1.32
CA GLY A 489 -5.91 -22.56 -1.25
C GLY A 489 -6.64 -21.88 -2.41
N THR A 490 -7.96 -22.00 -2.47
CA THR A 490 -8.74 -21.26 -3.46
C THR A 490 -8.88 -19.81 -3.02
N ALA A 491 -8.33 -18.90 -3.79
CA ALA A 491 -8.57 -17.47 -3.64
C ALA A 491 -10.04 -17.14 -3.97
N THR A 492 -10.66 -16.26 -3.20
CA THR A 492 -12.02 -15.77 -3.48
C THR A 492 -12.10 -14.25 -3.43
N ILE A 493 -12.76 -13.67 -4.42
CA ILE A 493 -13.04 -12.22 -4.51
C ILE A 493 -14.54 -12.05 -4.70
N GLY A 494 -15.14 -11.15 -3.92
CA GLY A 494 -16.55 -10.77 -4.09
C GLY A 494 -16.67 -9.54 -4.98
N VAL A 495 -17.75 -9.44 -5.74
CA VAL A 495 -18.21 -8.21 -6.40
C VAL A 495 -19.63 -7.96 -5.94
N LEU A 496 -19.91 -6.80 -5.36
CA LEU A 496 -21.25 -6.37 -4.96
C LEU A 496 -21.68 -5.19 -5.83
N ARG A 497 -22.96 -5.12 -6.21
CA ARG A 497 -23.55 -3.88 -6.71
C ARG A 497 -24.55 -3.37 -5.71
N VAL A 498 -24.37 -2.14 -5.27
CA VAL A 498 -25.15 -1.55 -4.18
C VAL A 498 -25.89 -0.34 -4.73
N SER A 499 -27.17 -0.21 -4.42
CA SER A 499 -27.92 0.99 -4.75
C SER A 499 -27.76 2.03 -3.64
N PRO A 500 -27.18 3.21 -3.92
CA PRO A 500 -27.16 4.32 -2.97
C PRO A 500 -28.56 4.82 -2.63
N GLU A 501 -29.49 4.75 -3.57
CA GLU A 501 -30.87 5.23 -3.38
C GLU A 501 -31.62 4.41 -2.34
N TYR A 502 -31.53 3.08 -2.43
CA TYR A 502 -32.27 2.16 -1.56
C TYR A 502 -31.47 1.68 -0.35
N GLY A 503 -30.16 1.88 -0.32
CA GLY A 503 -29.30 1.35 0.75
C GLY A 503 -29.24 -0.20 0.74
N LEU A 504 -29.44 -0.83 -0.42
CA LEU A 504 -29.52 -2.28 -0.57
C LEU A 504 -28.47 -2.80 -1.55
N VAL A 505 -27.93 -3.98 -1.27
CA VAL A 505 -27.14 -4.74 -2.24
C VAL A 505 -28.09 -5.37 -3.26
N ALA A 506 -27.92 -5.04 -4.54
CA ALA A 506 -28.73 -5.53 -5.65
C ALA A 506 -28.39 -6.99 -5.98
N ASP A 507 -27.10 -7.22 -6.22
CA ASP A 507 -26.56 -8.51 -6.62
C ASP A 507 -25.11 -8.66 -6.17
N TYR A 508 -24.65 -9.90 -6.28
CA TYR A 508 -23.26 -10.25 -6.10
C TYR A 508 -22.76 -11.16 -7.21
N GLN A 509 -21.44 -11.18 -7.36
CA GLN A 509 -20.72 -12.13 -8.19
C GLN A 509 -19.51 -12.62 -7.40
N LYS A 510 -19.23 -13.93 -7.49
CA LYS A 510 -18.08 -14.55 -6.85
C LYS A 510 -17.04 -14.87 -7.91
N LEU A 511 -15.80 -14.48 -7.67
CA LEU A 511 -14.64 -14.87 -8.47
C LEU A 511 -13.81 -15.84 -7.63
N THR A 512 -13.21 -16.82 -8.29
CA THR A 512 -12.26 -17.73 -7.64
C THR A 512 -11.02 -17.93 -8.47
N VAL A 513 -9.88 -18.12 -7.84
CA VAL A 513 -8.65 -18.63 -8.48
C VAL A 513 -8.18 -19.84 -7.68
N ASP A 514 -8.01 -20.97 -8.32
CA ASP A 514 -7.55 -22.19 -7.65
C ASP A 514 -6.03 -22.26 -7.52
N ARG A 515 -5.53 -23.33 -6.90
CA ARG A 515 -4.09 -23.56 -6.67
C ARG A 515 -3.28 -23.74 -7.94
N LEU A 516 -3.92 -23.92 -9.09
CA LEU A 516 -3.30 -24.05 -10.41
C LEU A 516 -3.35 -22.73 -11.20
N GLY A 517 -3.78 -21.64 -10.56
CA GLY A 517 -3.97 -20.34 -11.19
C GLY A 517 -5.18 -20.31 -12.13
N GLN A 518 -6.08 -21.30 -12.06
CA GLN A 518 -7.28 -21.31 -12.90
C GLN A 518 -8.38 -20.48 -12.27
N ALA A 519 -8.85 -19.48 -13.00
CA ALA A 519 -9.89 -18.60 -12.56
C ALA A 519 -11.28 -19.06 -12.99
N GLU A 520 -12.27 -18.84 -12.14
CA GLU A 520 -13.68 -18.97 -12.46
C GLU A 520 -14.40 -17.66 -12.10
N VAL A 521 -15.21 -17.17 -13.04
CA VAL A 521 -16.12 -16.05 -12.81
C VAL A 521 -17.53 -16.63 -12.65
N GLY A 522 -18.08 -16.51 -11.45
CA GLY A 522 -19.43 -16.97 -11.13
C GLY A 522 -20.51 -16.18 -11.87
N TRP A 523 -21.74 -16.69 -11.85
CA TRP A 523 -22.90 -15.94 -12.33
C TRP A 523 -23.17 -14.74 -11.41
N ARG A 524 -23.68 -13.65 -11.99
CA ARG A 524 -24.23 -12.55 -11.19
C ARG A 524 -25.58 -12.98 -10.62
N MET A 525 -25.67 -13.07 -9.31
CA MET A 525 -26.84 -13.60 -8.60
C MET A 525 -27.50 -12.48 -7.79
N PRO A 526 -28.84 -12.39 -7.74
CA PRO A 526 -29.53 -11.47 -6.86
C PRO A 526 -29.07 -11.66 -5.42
N PHE A 527 -28.74 -10.56 -4.75
CA PHE A 527 -28.38 -10.60 -3.34
C PHE A 527 -29.66 -10.80 -2.52
N PRO A 528 -29.72 -11.71 -1.54
CA PRO A 528 -30.93 -11.89 -0.74
C PRO A 528 -31.39 -10.55 -0.14
N LEU A 529 -32.68 -10.27 -0.15
CA LEU A 529 -33.22 -9.14 0.62
C LEU A 529 -33.26 -9.49 2.11
N PRO A 530 -33.04 -8.51 3.01
CA PRO A 530 -33.16 -8.68 4.45
C PRO A 530 -34.61 -9.01 4.85
N ALA A 531 -34.78 -9.63 6.02
CA ALA A 531 -36.09 -9.89 6.60
C ALA A 531 -36.49 -8.72 7.51
N GLY A 532 -37.50 -7.93 7.11
CA GLY A 532 -38.10 -6.92 7.98
C GLY A 532 -37.37 -5.56 8.08
N MET A 533 -36.23 -5.38 7.41
CA MET A 533 -35.50 -4.10 7.34
C MET A 533 -35.72 -3.30 6.05
N LEU A 534 -36.66 -3.71 5.20
CA LEU A 534 -36.98 -2.92 4.01
C LEU A 534 -37.68 -1.64 4.48
N PRO A 535 -37.18 -0.45 4.11
CA PRO A 535 -37.78 0.81 4.55
C PRO A 535 -39.25 0.85 4.10
N GLU A 536 -40.15 1.38 4.94
CA GLU A 536 -41.50 1.75 4.51
C GLU A 536 -41.41 2.98 3.59
N ARG A 537 -40.85 2.81 2.38
CA ARG A 537 -40.91 3.85 1.35
C ARG A 537 -42.15 3.63 0.52
N GLU A 538 -43.17 4.45 0.75
CA GLU A 538 -44.24 4.67 -0.24
C GLU A 538 -43.65 5.45 -1.42
N ASP A 539 -42.95 4.78 -2.32
CA ASP A 539 -42.74 5.32 -3.67
C ASP A 539 -43.95 4.92 -4.53
N PRO A 540 -44.82 5.87 -4.91
CA PRO A 540 -46.02 5.60 -5.70
C PRO A 540 -45.70 5.06 -7.11
N ASN A 541 -44.44 5.10 -7.53
CA ASN A 541 -43.98 4.55 -8.81
C ASN A 541 -43.49 3.10 -8.70
N LEU A 542 -43.34 2.54 -7.49
CA LEU A 542 -42.95 1.15 -7.33
C LEU A 542 -44.11 0.19 -7.72
N PRO A 543 -43.81 -0.96 -8.34
CA PRO A 543 -44.83 -1.96 -8.66
C PRO A 543 -45.56 -2.46 -7.40
N PRO A 544 -46.83 -2.88 -7.50
CA PRO A 544 -47.55 -3.47 -6.37
C PRO A 544 -46.76 -4.64 -5.74
N GLY A 545 -46.40 -4.51 -4.46
CA GLY A 545 -45.63 -5.52 -3.73
C GLY A 545 -44.10 -5.32 -3.73
N ALA A 546 -43.57 -4.29 -4.40
CA ALA A 546 -42.28 -3.70 -4.02
C ALA A 546 -42.54 -2.83 -2.78
N ARG A 547 -42.22 -3.37 -1.61
CA ARG A 547 -42.11 -2.61 -0.36
C ARG A 547 -40.69 -2.76 0.13
#